data_AF-K4QU82-F1
#
_entry.id   AF-K4QU82-F1
#
_cell.length_a   1.000
_cell.length_b   1.000
_cell.length_c   1.000
_cell.angle_alpha   90.00
_cell.angle_beta   90.00
_cell.angle_gamma   90.00
#
_symmetry.space_group_name_H-M   'P 1'
#
loop_
_entity.id
_entity.type
_entity.pdbx_description
1 polymer ?
#
loop_
_entity_poly.entity_id
_entity_poly.type
_entity_poly.pdbx_seq_one_letter_code
_entity_poly.pdbx_strand_id
1 'polypeptide(L)'
;MTSPAPPSGEILYGSGFRLQDGDLVLTADPPDGEPQLVHGLANLEQALTLRLLTPFGTDPVNAGYGLDVRGAFTGGNNRRTVKELIRLEVVRTLGSDPRVREVTEVLFDDDPQFLAQVVAAGGRPSGHRTRLWQVLVTVETIQNVTTSVLVDVEF
;
A
#
# COMPACT_ATOMS: atom_id res chain seq x y z
N MET A 1 -4.06 23.35 26.08
CA MET A 1 -4.46 21.93 25.92
C MET A 1 -3.21 21.18 25.51
N THR A 2 -2.64 20.39 26.42
CA THR A 2 -1.41 19.64 26.17
C THR A 2 -1.82 18.24 25.78
N SER A 3 -1.70 17.90 24.49
CA SER A 3 -1.92 16.53 24.02
C SER A 3 -0.90 15.61 24.70
N PRO A 4 -1.30 14.43 25.23
CA PRO A 4 -0.36 13.50 25.82
C PRO A 4 0.67 13.08 24.77
N ALA A 5 1.94 13.01 25.16
CA ALA A 5 3.01 12.55 24.30
C ALA A 5 2.72 11.10 23.86
N PRO A 6 2.76 10.80 22.56
CA PRO A 6 2.49 9.46 22.06
C PRO A 6 3.56 8.48 22.59
N PRO A 7 3.19 7.23 22.94
CA PRO A 7 4.16 6.21 23.35
C PRO A 7 5.23 6.04 22.28
N SER A 8 6.47 5.74 22.69
CA SER A 8 7.69 5.78 21.84
C SER A 8 7.62 4.95 20.54
N GLY A 9 6.65 4.02 20.42
CA GLY A 9 6.38 3.26 19.19
C GLY A 9 5.55 4.01 18.13
N GLU A 10 4.77 5.02 18.51
CA GLU A 10 3.92 5.81 17.60
C GLU A 10 4.70 6.87 16.81
N ILE A 11 5.91 7.21 17.24
CA ILE A 11 6.80 8.16 16.55
C ILE A 11 7.55 7.47 15.40
N LEU A 12 7.76 6.16 15.51
CA LEU A 12 8.42 5.36 14.48
C LEU A 12 7.53 5.42 13.23
N TYR A 13 8.03 5.98 12.13
CA TYR A 13 7.29 6.27 10.88
C TYR A 13 6.44 7.55 10.83
N GLY A 14 6.50 8.39 11.87
CA GLY A 14 5.96 9.75 11.85
C GLY A 14 4.45 9.83 11.87
N SER A 15 3.90 10.91 11.33
CA SER A 15 2.47 11.19 11.32
C SER A 15 2.07 11.87 10.02
N GLY A 16 0.85 11.62 9.58
CA GLY A 16 0.27 12.19 8.36
C GLY A 16 -1.23 12.34 8.47
N PHE A 17 -1.84 12.97 7.48
CA PHE A 17 -3.30 13.02 7.41
C PHE A 17 -3.85 11.65 7.04
N ARG A 18 -4.91 11.23 7.72
CA ARG A 18 -5.66 10.03 7.39
C ARG A 18 -6.38 10.24 6.07
N LEU A 19 -6.12 9.35 5.12
CA LEU A 19 -6.82 9.29 3.85
C LEU A 19 -7.69 8.03 3.77
N GLN A 20 -8.81 8.15 3.07
CA GLN A 20 -9.65 7.03 2.68
C GLN A 20 -9.96 7.19 1.19
N ASP A 21 -9.56 6.20 0.38
CA ASP A 21 -9.70 6.24 -1.08
C ASP A 21 -9.07 7.50 -1.73
N GLY A 22 -8.03 8.05 -1.09
CA GLY A 22 -7.35 9.29 -1.51
C GLY A 22 -7.93 10.57 -0.90
N ASP A 23 -9.10 10.51 -0.27
CA ASP A 23 -9.78 11.67 0.33
C ASP A 23 -9.40 11.88 1.79
N LEU A 24 -9.26 13.14 2.19
CA LEU A 24 -9.00 13.52 3.59
C LEU A 24 -10.18 13.14 4.49
N VAL A 25 -9.89 12.39 5.56
CA VAL A 25 -10.89 12.04 6.57
C VAL A 25 -10.97 13.15 7.62
N LEU A 26 -12.17 13.70 7.84
CA LEU A 26 -12.43 14.73 8.85
C LEU A 26 -13.07 14.14 10.11
N THR A 27 -12.98 14.84 11.23
CA THR A 27 -13.79 14.53 12.43
C THR A 27 -15.26 14.83 12.16
N ALA A 28 -16.15 14.13 12.87
CA ALA A 28 -17.59 14.18 12.64
C ALA A 28 -18.30 15.43 13.23
N ASP A 29 -17.55 16.43 13.70
CA ASP A 29 -18.10 17.63 14.36
C ASP A 29 -18.24 18.80 13.36
N PRO A 30 -19.46 19.10 12.85
CA PRO A 30 -19.70 20.28 12.04
C PRO A 30 -19.79 21.57 12.90
N PRO A 31 -19.45 22.74 12.34
CA PRO A 31 -19.01 22.96 10.95
C PRO A 31 -17.51 22.77 10.72
N ASP A 32 -16.71 22.57 11.76
CA ASP A 32 -15.25 22.72 11.76
C ASP A 32 -14.52 21.38 11.86
N GLY A 33 -14.95 20.37 11.10
CA GLY A 33 -14.33 19.04 11.11
C GLY A 33 -12.82 19.13 10.85
N GLU A 34 -12.03 18.70 11.83
CA GLU A 34 -10.57 18.74 11.74
C GLU A 34 -10.05 17.51 10.97
N PRO A 35 -8.99 17.64 10.15
CA PRO A 35 -8.36 16.49 9.52
C PRO A 35 -7.87 15.49 10.56
N GLN A 36 -8.29 14.23 10.40
CA GLN A 36 -7.80 13.15 11.22
C GLN A 36 -6.34 12.84 10.89
N LEU A 37 -5.56 12.50 11.91
CA LEU A 37 -4.18 12.07 11.75
C LEU A 37 -4.07 10.56 11.85
N VAL A 38 -3.09 10.01 11.13
CA VAL A 38 -2.61 8.64 11.27
C VAL A 38 -1.15 8.69 11.70
N HIS A 39 -0.77 7.80 12.62
CA HIS A 39 0.55 7.80 13.25
C HIS A 39 1.20 6.42 13.10
N GLY A 40 2.51 6.37 13.33
CA GLY A 40 3.20 5.10 13.50
C GLY A 40 3.16 4.21 12.26
N LEU A 41 3.04 2.91 12.50
CA LEU A 41 2.98 1.90 11.44
C LEU A 41 1.81 2.12 10.46
N ALA A 42 0.66 2.57 10.96
CA ALA A 42 -0.50 2.86 10.12
C ALA A 42 -0.22 4.01 9.13
N ASN A 43 0.61 4.99 9.50
CA ASN A 43 1.04 6.04 8.59
C ASN A 43 1.96 5.50 7.48
N LEU A 44 2.83 4.54 7.82
CA LEU A 44 3.64 3.85 6.83
C LEU A 44 2.77 3.03 5.88
N GLU A 45 1.87 2.20 6.41
CA GLU A 45 0.94 1.39 5.61
C GLU A 45 0.15 2.25 4.62
N GLN A 46 -0.43 3.37 5.09
CA GLN A 46 -1.13 4.30 4.22
C GLN A 46 -0.20 4.87 3.12
N ALA A 47 1.01 5.28 3.47
CA ALA A 47 1.96 5.83 2.50
C ALA A 47 2.38 4.80 1.43
N LEU A 48 2.60 3.54 1.81
CA LEU A 48 2.94 2.46 0.88
C LEU A 48 1.75 2.11 -0.02
N THR A 49 0.53 2.03 0.55
CA THR A 49 -0.71 1.82 -0.20
C THR A 49 -0.91 2.92 -1.25
N LEU A 50 -0.83 4.20 -0.86
CA LEU A 50 -0.95 5.32 -1.80
C LEU A 50 0.08 5.25 -2.93
N ARG A 51 1.32 4.86 -2.59
CA ARG A 51 2.39 4.73 -3.57
C ARG A 51 2.11 3.65 -4.61
N LEU A 52 1.51 2.53 -4.21
CA LEU A 52 1.13 1.45 -5.12
C LEU A 52 -0.12 1.77 -5.94
N LEU A 53 -1.06 2.55 -5.38
CA LEU A 53 -2.29 2.95 -6.08
C LEU A 53 -2.07 4.13 -7.05
N THR A 54 -0.99 4.90 -6.89
CA THR A 54 -0.69 6.02 -7.76
C THR A 54 -0.02 5.52 -9.05
N PRO A 55 -0.52 5.87 -10.24
CA PRO A 55 0.16 5.53 -11.48
C PRO A 55 1.56 6.16 -11.56
N PHE A 56 2.53 5.44 -12.10
CA PHE A 56 3.91 5.93 -12.18
C PHE A 56 4.02 7.24 -12.98
N GLY A 57 4.67 8.23 -12.37
CA GLY A 57 4.95 9.53 -12.98
C GLY A 57 3.77 10.50 -13.04
N THR A 58 2.63 10.20 -12.41
CA THR A 58 1.48 11.12 -12.36
C THR A 58 1.53 12.08 -11.18
N ASP A 59 2.42 11.87 -10.21
CA ASP A 59 2.62 12.81 -9.12
C ASP A 59 3.26 14.12 -9.66
N PRO A 60 2.66 15.29 -9.39
CA PRO A 60 3.08 16.56 -9.97
C PRO A 60 4.43 17.08 -9.45
N VAL A 61 4.89 16.57 -8.30
CA VAL A 61 6.14 17.02 -7.65
C VAL A 61 7.24 15.96 -7.67
N ASN A 62 6.89 14.70 -7.88
CA ASN A 62 7.79 13.56 -7.90
C ASN A 62 7.48 12.59 -9.05
N ALA A 63 8.08 12.82 -10.22
CA ALA A 63 7.89 11.96 -11.39
C ALA A 63 8.41 10.51 -11.22
N GLY A 64 9.17 10.22 -10.16
CA GLY A 64 9.59 8.85 -9.80
C GLY A 64 8.62 8.14 -8.84
N TYR A 65 7.51 8.77 -8.49
CA TYR A 65 6.48 8.21 -7.61
C TYR A 65 5.45 7.39 -8.40
N GLY A 66 4.84 6.42 -7.72
CA GLY A 66 3.82 5.54 -8.28
C GLY A 66 4.34 4.20 -8.78
N LEU A 67 3.40 3.34 -9.20
CA LEU A 67 3.62 1.99 -9.70
C LEU A 67 3.42 1.94 -11.23
N ASP A 68 4.34 1.31 -11.97
CA ASP A 68 4.27 1.18 -13.43
C ASP A 68 3.87 -0.23 -13.87
N VAL A 69 2.58 -0.55 -13.88
CA VAL A 69 2.09 -1.87 -14.33
C VAL A 69 1.73 -1.94 -15.82
N ARG A 70 1.96 -0.87 -16.59
CA ARG A 70 1.51 -0.79 -17.99
C ARG A 70 2.13 -1.91 -18.85
N GLY A 71 3.40 -2.23 -18.59
CA GLY A 71 4.09 -3.33 -19.26
C GLY A 71 3.48 -4.71 -18.98
N ALA A 72 2.81 -4.89 -17.83
CA ALA A 72 2.13 -6.14 -17.49
C ALA A 72 0.92 -6.39 -18.40
N PHE A 73 0.15 -5.35 -18.74
CA PHE A 73 -1.14 -5.49 -19.42
C PHE A 73 -1.12 -5.21 -20.94
N THR A 74 -0.04 -4.65 -21.49
CA THR A 74 0.02 -4.21 -22.90
C THR A 74 0.48 -5.28 -23.89
N GLY A 75 0.97 -6.44 -23.43
CA GLY A 75 1.72 -7.41 -24.26
C GLY A 75 1.04 -8.72 -24.68
N GLY A 76 -0.28 -8.90 -24.52
CA GLY A 76 -0.89 -10.24 -24.71
C GLY A 76 -0.27 -11.30 -23.77
N ASN A 77 0.26 -10.84 -22.64
CA ASN A 77 0.98 -11.65 -21.68
C ASN A 77 0.07 -12.71 -21.08
N ASN A 78 0.62 -13.91 -20.86
CA ASN A 78 -0.08 -14.92 -20.08
C ASN A 78 -0.14 -14.50 -18.60
N ARG A 79 -1.07 -15.11 -17.85
CA ARG A 79 -1.30 -14.85 -16.42
C ARG A 79 -0.03 -14.86 -15.57
N ARG A 80 0.85 -15.84 -15.77
CA ARG A 80 2.11 -15.97 -15.02
C ARG A 80 3.03 -14.78 -15.30
N THR A 81 3.19 -14.40 -16.56
CA THR A 81 4.01 -13.25 -16.96
C THR A 81 3.46 -11.95 -16.38
N VAL A 82 2.14 -11.77 -16.35
CA VAL A 82 1.51 -10.60 -15.69
C VAL A 82 1.89 -10.53 -14.21
N LYS A 83 1.75 -11.64 -13.46
CA LYS A 83 2.12 -11.71 -12.04
C LYS A 83 3.60 -11.37 -11.81
N GLU A 84 4.52 -11.92 -12.61
CA GLU A 84 5.94 -11.62 -12.45
C GLU A 84 6.27 -10.15 -12.74
N LEU A 85 5.63 -9.54 -13.73
CA LEU A 85 5.81 -8.13 -14.05
C LEU A 85 5.26 -7.22 -12.94
N ILE A 86 4.07 -7.52 -12.41
CA ILE A 86 3.51 -6.81 -11.26
C ILE A 86 4.46 -6.95 -10.05
N ARG A 87 4.93 -8.16 -9.75
CA ARG A 87 5.86 -8.41 -8.65
C ARG A 87 7.15 -7.58 -8.79
N LEU A 88 7.75 -7.57 -9.97
CA LEU A 88 8.96 -6.79 -10.24
C LEU A 88 8.74 -5.30 -9.97
N GLU A 89 7.64 -4.74 -10.46
CA GLU A 89 7.35 -3.31 -10.32
C GLU A 89 6.93 -2.94 -8.89
N VAL A 90 6.25 -3.83 -8.17
CA VAL A 90 5.98 -3.67 -6.73
C VAL A 90 7.30 -3.61 -5.95
N VAL A 91 8.20 -4.56 -6.17
CA VAL A 91 9.51 -4.61 -5.49
C VAL A 91 10.32 -3.36 -5.79
N ARG A 92 10.36 -2.92 -7.06
CA ARG A 92 11.05 -1.70 -7.48
C ARG A 92 10.44 -0.45 -6.85
N THR A 93 9.12 -0.35 -6.83
CA THR A 93 8.38 0.81 -6.31
C THR A 93 8.59 0.96 -4.81
N LEU A 94 8.35 -0.12 -4.04
CA LEU A 94 8.47 -0.08 -2.58
C LEU A 94 9.92 -0.08 -2.11
N GLY A 95 10.84 -0.75 -2.83
CA GLY A 95 12.27 -0.76 -2.51
C GLY A 95 12.94 0.61 -2.62
N SER A 96 12.26 1.60 -3.20
CA SER A 96 12.72 3.00 -3.22
C SER A 96 12.13 3.87 -2.11
N ASP A 97 11.30 3.32 -1.21
CA ASP A 97 10.91 4.01 0.03
C ASP A 97 12.02 3.79 1.08
N PRO A 98 12.61 4.86 1.65
CA PRO A 98 13.74 4.74 2.57
C PRO A 98 13.40 4.05 3.90
N ARG A 99 12.11 3.85 4.21
CA ARG A 99 11.65 3.16 5.43
C ARG A 99 11.50 1.65 5.20
N VAL A 100 11.44 1.21 3.95
CA VAL A 100 11.38 -0.20 3.57
C VAL A 100 12.80 -0.74 3.46
N ARG A 101 13.06 -1.88 4.11
CA ARG A 101 14.31 -2.62 3.96
C ARG A 101 14.20 -3.61 2.81
N GLU A 102 13.15 -4.41 2.83
CA GLU A 102 12.91 -5.43 1.82
C GLU A 102 11.41 -5.72 1.64
N VAL A 103 11.05 -6.14 0.44
CA VAL A 103 9.75 -6.74 0.15
C VAL A 103 9.92 -8.25 0.29
N THR A 104 9.37 -8.82 1.35
CA THR A 104 9.55 -10.24 1.71
C THR A 104 8.60 -11.15 0.96
N GLU A 105 7.41 -10.65 0.62
CA GLU A 105 6.38 -11.46 -0.05
C GLU A 105 5.48 -10.61 -0.94
N VAL A 106 5.08 -11.17 -2.07
CA VAL A 106 4.05 -10.62 -2.98
C VAL A 106 3.13 -11.75 -3.39
N LEU A 107 1.93 -11.74 -2.81
CA LEU A 107 0.87 -12.74 -3.05
C LEU A 107 -0.25 -12.13 -3.88
N PHE A 108 -0.84 -12.95 -4.73
CA PHE A 108 -1.95 -12.58 -5.60
C PHE A 108 -3.22 -13.32 -5.19
N ASP A 109 -4.38 -12.78 -5.56
CA ASP A 109 -5.71 -13.34 -5.25
C ASP A 109 -5.92 -14.84 -5.55
N ASP A 110 -5.15 -15.39 -6.48
CA ASP A 110 -5.18 -16.78 -6.91
C ASP A 110 -4.13 -17.69 -6.26
N ASP A 111 -3.28 -17.13 -5.39
CA ASP A 111 -2.32 -17.90 -4.61
C ASP A 111 -3.02 -18.52 -3.39
N PRO A 112 -2.80 -19.81 -3.09
CA PRO A 112 -3.42 -20.46 -1.92
C PRO A 112 -3.12 -19.77 -0.59
N GLN A 113 -1.91 -19.19 -0.47
CA GLN A 113 -1.46 -18.48 0.73
C GLN A 113 -2.16 -17.13 0.90
N PHE A 114 -2.60 -16.49 -0.19
CA PHE A 114 -3.28 -15.20 -0.16
C PHE A 114 -4.57 -15.27 0.65
N LEU A 115 -5.42 -16.28 0.35
CA LEU A 115 -6.70 -16.45 1.04
C LEU A 115 -6.52 -16.62 2.54
N ALA A 116 -5.52 -17.41 2.95
CA ALA A 116 -5.22 -17.62 4.36
C ALA A 116 -4.81 -16.32 5.06
N GLN A 117 -3.95 -15.51 4.43
CA GLN A 117 -3.45 -14.27 5.02
C GLN A 117 -4.50 -13.16 5.05
N VAL A 118 -5.25 -12.95 3.96
CA VAL A 118 -6.27 -11.90 3.90
C VAL A 118 -7.39 -12.17 4.90
N VAL A 119 -7.83 -13.43 5.05
CA VAL A 119 -8.84 -13.80 6.04
C VAL A 119 -8.31 -13.61 7.47
N ALA A 120 -7.05 -13.99 7.73
CA ALA A 120 -6.43 -13.77 9.04
C ALA A 120 -6.32 -12.28 9.40
N ALA A 121 -6.12 -11.40 8.40
CA ALA A 121 -6.10 -9.95 8.57
C ALA A 121 -7.51 -9.31 8.64
N GLY A 122 -8.59 -10.10 8.57
CA GLY A 122 -9.97 -9.61 8.59
C GLY A 122 -10.44 -8.97 7.27
N GLY A 123 -9.65 -9.10 6.20
CA GLY A 123 -10.01 -8.65 4.86
C GLY A 123 -11.01 -9.58 4.16
N ARG A 124 -11.47 -9.17 2.98
CA ARG A 124 -12.32 -9.98 2.11
C ARG A 124 -11.64 -10.17 0.76
N PRO A 125 -11.30 -11.41 0.37
CA PRO A 125 -10.85 -11.70 -0.98
C PRO A 125 -11.96 -11.33 -1.97
N SER A 126 -11.64 -10.46 -2.92
CA SER A 126 -12.44 -10.23 -4.10
C SER A 126 -12.23 -11.40 -5.07
N GLY A 127 -13.31 -11.87 -5.70
CA GLY A 127 -13.17 -12.88 -6.76
C GLY A 127 -12.32 -12.33 -7.90
N HIS A 128 -11.37 -13.14 -8.39
CA HIS A 128 -10.43 -12.76 -9.45
C HIS A 128 -11.17 -12.23 -10.69
N ARG A 129 -10.75 -11.06 -11.19
CA ARG A 129 -11.22 -10.49 -12.47
C ARG A 129 -10.01 -10.37 -13.40
N THR A 130 -10.18 -10.65 -14.68
CA THR A 130 -9.09 -10.78 -15.67
C THR A 130 -8.14 -9.57 -15.79
N ARG A 131 -8.55 -8.38 -15.32
CA ARG A 131 -7.75 -7.14 -15.36
C ARG A 131 -7.54 -6.48 -13.99
N LEU A 132 -8.02 -7.10 -12.93
CA LEU A 132 -7.87 -6.60 -11.57
C LEU A 132 -7.24 -7.69 -10.73
N TRP A 133 -6.05 -7.41 -10.23
CA TRP A 133 -5.32 -8.29 -9.34
C TRP A 133 -5.35 -7.73 -7.94
N GLN A 134 -5.88 -8.48 -6.98
CA GLN A 134 -5.58 -8.14 -5.59
C GLN A 134 -4.18 -8.63 -5.26
N VAL A 135 -3.37 -7.73 -4.72
CA VAL A 135 -1.98 -7.99 -4.39
C VAL A 135 -1.77 -7.67 -2.91
N LEU A 136 -1.39 -8.69 -2.16
CA LEU A 136 -0.93 -8.55 -0.78
C LEU A 136 0.60 -8.50 -0.79
N VAL A 137 1.15 -7.41 -0.29
CA VAL A 137 2.59 -7.16 -0.26
C VAL A 137 3.05 -7.09 1.18
N THR A 138 3.96 -7.97 1.56
CA THR A 138 4.59 -7.95 2.89
C THR A 138 5.96 -7.31 2.79
N VAL A 139 6.23 -6.38 3.68
CA VAL A 139 7.50 -5.64 3.74
C VAL A 139 8.12 -5.77 5.13
N GLU A 140 9.44 -5.82 5.18
CA GLU A 140 10.21 -5.58 6.38
C GLU A 140 10.74 -4.14 6.35
N THR A 141 10.58 -3.40 7.43
CA THR A 141 11.09 -2.03 7.55
C THR A 141 12.55 -2.02 8.00
N ILE A 142 13.21 -0.87 7.84
CA ILE A 142 14.56 -0.65 8.38
C ILE A 142 14.67 -0.83 9.90
N GLN A 143 13.54 -0.87 10.61
CA GLN A 143 13.47 -1.10 12.06
C GLN A 143 13.16 -2.55 12.44
N ASN A 144 13.18 -3.48 11.47
CA ASN A 144 12.81 -4.90 11.66
C ASN A 144 11.34 -5.09 12.07
N VAL A 145 10.45 -4.21 11.61
CA VAL A 145 9.00 -4.40 11.77
C VAL A 145 8.46 -4.95 10.46
N THR A 146 7.65 -5.99 10.52
CA THR A 146 6.94 -6.51 9.34
C THR A 146 5.54 -5.91 9.28
N THR A 147 5.13 -5.44 8.11
CA THR A 147 3.74 -5.04 7.82
C THR A 147 3.35 -5.49 6.42
N SER A 148 2.05 -5.57 6.17
CA SER A 148 1.48 -5.95 4.88
C SER A 148 0.49 -4.91 4.39
N VAL A 149 0.51 -4.64 3.08
CA VAL A 149 -0.48 -3.78 2.40
C VAL A 149 -1.23 -4.58 1.34
N LEU A 150 -2.54 -4.39 1.29
CA LEU A 150 -3.43 -5.02 0.30
C LEU A 150 -3.89 -3.93 -0.68
N VAL A 151 -3.64 -4.15 -1.97
CA VAL A 151 -4.02 -3.21 -3.04
C VAL A 151 -4.66 -3.93 -4.21
N ASP A 152 -5.58 -3.25 -4.89
CA ASP A 152 -6.11 -3.69 -6.16
C ASP A 152 -5.28 -3.03 -7.28
N VAL A 153 -4.66 -3.87 -8.11
CA VAL A 153 -3.81 -3.45 -9.22
C VAL A 153 -4.56 -3.66 -10.53
N GLU A 154 -4.80 -2.58 -11.25
CA GLU A 154 -5.50 -2.55 -12.54
C GLU A 154 -4.78 -1.68 -13.58
N PHE A 155 -5.16 -1.85 -14.85
CA PHE A 155 -4.74 -1.01 -15.98
C PHE A 155 -5.91 -0.74 -16.94
#